data_AF-S4RXF2-F1
#
_entry.id   AF-S4RXF2-F1
#
_cell.length_a   1.000
_cell.length_b   1.000
_cell.length_c   1.000
_cell.angle_alpha   90.00
_cell.angle_beta   90.00
_cell.angle_gamma   90.00
#
_symmetry.space_group_name_H-M   'P 1'
#
loop_
_entity.id
_entity.type
_entity.pdbx_description
1 polymer ?
#
loop_
_entity_poly.entity_id
_entity_poly.type
_entity_poly.pdbx_seq_one_letter_code
_entity_poly.pdbx_strand_id
1 'polypeptide(L)'
;QLVDCYFQAYEHSLDGEERVALAQIIADTVHQRPRFEQRSIDFAETYRMERACLQTLHQLLVGVMDRQVAAMRDYARSVWRDGERGNTLDYGLPPRIVPTEPIALASTSSAATRPLSLLEVHPSLGLVWRVTHALRLACSELSPPPSPQRLPSGTERLRVEQRVLRAALATWAAAETPELDYGAAVHRELFGEGLLGDPWCVCELGSALVGAGETRHGGEETPGQRAERALSSWALLLDVLSLRHRIAESAHETALLARLYKGLVGRMGFEECHLYLRPVPFEFASHGDGAGEGPVFLTATLDADASLDRFIPSQLPLAISELDEAPVKRLSFHSLDSLMQVL
;
A
#
# COMPACT_ATOMS: atom_id res chain seq x y z
N GLN A 1 17.80 -1.82 19.88
CA GLN A 1 16.54 -2.39 19.38
C GLN A 1 15.92 -1.52 18.30
N LEU A 2 15.30 -0.37 18.62
CA LEU A 2 14.69 0.50 17.58
C LEU A 2 15.70 1.01 16.55
N VAL A 3 16.86 1.48 17.01
CA VAL A 3 17.96 1.94 16.14
C VAL A 3 18.47 0.81 15.23
N ASP A 4 18.53 -0.42 15.73
CA ASP A 4 18.95 -1.60 14.94
C ASP A 4 17.98 -1.89 13.80
N CYS A 5 16.66 -1.68 14.01
CA CYS A 5 15.66 -1.83 12.95
C CYS A 5 15.90 -0.84 11.81
N TYR A 6 16.20 0.42 12.13
CA TYR A 6 16.50 1.43 11.11
C TYR A 6 17.85 1.18 10.42
N PHE A 7 18.86 0.69 11.13
CA PHE A 7 20.13 0.30 10.52
C PHE A 7 19.96 -0.85 9.53
N GLN A 8 19.19 -1.88 9.90
CA GLN A 8 18.87 -2.96 9.00
C GLN A 8 18.12 -2.44 7.76
N ALA A 9 17.09 -1.60 7.93
CA ALA A 9 16.41 -0.97 6.80
C ALA A 9 17.37 -0.17 5.92
N TYR A 10 18.31 0.56 6.52
CA TYR A 10 19.31 1.37 5.82
C TYR A 10 20.27 0.50 4.97
N GLU A 11 20.71 -0.64 5.49
CA GLU A 11 21.58 -1.58 4.77
C GLU A 11 20.89 -2.22 3.55
N HIS A 12 19.57 -2.38 3.60
CA HIS A 12 18.80 -2.94 2.49
C HIS A 12 18.20 -1.91 1.53
N SER A 13 18.36 -0.61 1.81
CA SER A 13 17.86 0.47 0.95
C SER A 13 18.77 0.68 -0.26
N LEU A 14 18.19 0.64 -1.46
CA LEU A 14 18.92 0.89 -2.70
C LEU A 14 18.85 2.36 -3.15
N ASP A 15 17.76 3.05 -2.80
CA ASP A 15 17.54 4.43 -3.20
C ASP A 15 18.29 5.43 -2.29
N GLY A 16 18.78 6.51 -2.91
CA GLY A 16 19.54 7.55 -2.21
C GLY A 16 18.69 8.37 -1.26
N GLU A 17 17.45 8.70 -1.64
CA GLU A 17 16.55 9.49 -0.81
C GLU A 17 16.10 8.70 0.42
N GLU A 18 15.75 7.42 0.23
CA GLU A 18 15.40 6.50 1.32
C GLU A 18 16.54 6.38 2.35
N ARG A 19 17.78 6.24 1.87
CA ARG A 19 18.97 6.16 2.74
C ARG A 19 19.19 7.45 3.53
N VAL A 20 19.03 8.62 2.91
CA VAL A 20 19.15 9.91 3.60
C VAL A 20 18.06 10.07 4.66
N ALA A 21 16.81 9.72 4.32
CA ALA A 21 15.70 9.76 5.28
C ALA A 21 15.93 8.83 6.48
N LEU A 22 16.37 7.59 6.24
CA LEU A 22 16.70 6.64 7.32
C LEU A 22 17.88 7.12 8.16
N ALA A 23 18.94 7.66 7.55
CA ALA A 23 20.08 8.22 8.27
C ALA A 23 19.65 9.37 9.19
N GLN A 24 18.76 10.25 8.73
CA GLN A 24 18.19 11.32 9.56
C GLN A 24 17.37 10.74 10.71
N ILE A 25 16.53 9.74 10.47
CA ILE A 25 15.74 9.08 11.53
C ILE A 25 16.64 8.42 12.57
N ILE A 26 17.72 7.75 12.15
CA ILE A 26 18.71 7.15 13.05
C ILE A 26 19.35 8.25 13.91
N ALA A 27 19.83 9.34 13.28
CA ALA A 27 20.42 10.46 13.99
C ALA A 27 19.42 11.08 14.99
N ASP A 28 18.20 11.38 14.57
CA ASP A 28 17.13 11.92 15.43
C ASP A 28 16.87 11.01 16.63
N THR A 29 16.79 9.69 16.40
CA THR A 29 16.48 8.69 17.44
C THR A 29 17.62 8.58 18.44
N VAL A 30 18.88 8.61 17.98
CA VAL A 30 20.07 8.58 18.84
C VAL A 30 20.20 9.86 19.66
N HIS A 31 19.85 11.02 19.08
CA HIS A 31 19.91 12.31 19.75
C HIS A 31 18.65 12.65 20.55
N GLN A 32 17.61 11.82 20.50
CA GLN A 32 16.35 12.06 21.19
C GLN A 32 16.58 12.16 22.70
N ARG A 33 16.22 13.31 23.26
CA ARG A 33 16.25 13.53 24.71
C ARG A 33 14.84 13.35 25.30
N PRO A 34 14.73 12.85 26.54
CA PRO A 34 13.44 12.76 27.20
C PRO A 34 12.72 14.11 27.23
N ARG A 35 11.45 14.14 26.84
CA ARG A 35 10.62 15.36 26.74
C ARG A 35 10.10 15.80 28.11
N PHE A 36 11.03 16.05 29.03
CA PHE A 36 10.74 16.46 30.39
C PHE A 36 10.38 17.96 30.48
N GLU A 37 9.33 18.27 31.23
CA GLU A 37 9.01 19.63 31.64
C GLU A 37 9.33 19.82 33.11
N GLN A 38 10.14 20.83 33.44
CA GLN A 38 10.47 21.22 34.82
C GLN A 38 9.23 21.53 35.69
N ARG A 39 8.07 21.77 35.06
CA ARG A 39 6.79 22.08 35.72
C ARG A 39 5.92 20.83 35.96
N SER A 40 6.28 19.68 35.41
CA SER A 40 5.53 18.42 35.58
C SER A 40 5.95 17.74 36.90
N ILE A 41 4.97 17.34 37.70
CA ILE A 41 5.19 16.82 39.07
C ILE A 41 5.81 15.40 39.05
N ASP A 42 5.69 14.64 37.96
CA ASP A 42 6.15 13.24 37.89
C ASP A 42 7.03 12.93 36.67
N PHE A 43 8.34 13.17 36.80
CA PHE A 43 9.37 12.70 35.84
C PHE A 43 9.21 11.20 35.51
N ALA A 44 8.89 10.39 36.51
CA ALA A 44 8.75 8.94 36.37
C ALA A 44 7.61 8.56 35.42
N GLU A 45 6.50 9.31 35.41
CA GLU A 45 5.38 9.03 34.51
C GLU A 45 5.72 9.39 33.07
N THR A 46 6.28 10.59 32.85
CA THR A 46 6.74 11.04 31.53
C THR A 46 7.77 10.08 30.93
N TYR A 47 8.73 9.62 31.73
CA TYR A 47 9.72 8.64 31.31
C TYR A 47 9.10 7.29 30.93
N ARG A 48 8.15 6.78 31.73
CA ARG A 48 7.42 5.54 31.40
C ARG A 48 6.61 5.67 30.12
N MET A 49 5.96 6.82 29.90
CA MET A 49 5.21 7.09 28.68
C MET A 49 6.12 7.11 27.45
N GLU A 50 7.26 7.80 27.53
CA GLU A 50 8.22 7.88 26.44
C GLU A 50 8.82 6.51 26.09
N ARG A 51 9.20 5.74 27.11
CA ARG A 51 9.60 4.34 26.92
C ARG A 51 8.51 3.52 26.24
N ALA A 52 7.25 3.68 26.65
CA ALA A 52 6.13 2.96 26.05
C ALA A 52 5.92 3.36 24.58
N CYS A 53 6.09 4.63 24.21
CA CYS A 53 6.04 5.06 22.80
C CYS A 53 7.14 4.37 21.98
N LEU A 54 8.39 4.43 22.45
CA LEU A 54 9.52 3.79 21.75
C LEU A 54 9.35 2.27 21.61
N GLN A 55 8.83 1.60 22.65
CA GLN A 55 8.53 0.17 22.61
C GLN A 55 7.42 -0.18 21.62
N THR A 56 6.35 0.62 21.59
CA THR A 56 5.22 0.41 20.67
C THR A 56 5.65 0.64 19.23
N LEU A 57 6.44 1.69 18.96
CA LEU A 57 7.02 1.96 17.65
C LEU A 57 7.93 0.80 17.20
N HIS A 58 8.81 0.33 18.08
CA HIS A 58 9.66 -0.82 17.79
C HIS A 58 8.84 -2.07 17.42
N GLN A 59 7.82 -2.41 18.20
CA GLN A 59 6.93 -3.55 17.91
C GLN A 59 6.25 -3.42 16.54
N LEU A 60 5.76 -2.23 16.21
CA LEU A 60 5.15 -1.96 14.91
C LEU A 60 6.15 -2.16 13.76
N LEU A 61 7.35 -1.57 13.87
CA LEU A 61 8.36 -1.67 12.82
C LEU A 61 8.83 -3.10 12.61
N VAL A 62 9.06 -3.86 13.69
CA VAL A 62 9.40 -5.28 13.59
C VAL A 62 8.30 -6.05 12.86
N GLY A 63 7.02 -5.82 13.20
CA GLY A 63 5.90 -6.46 12.52
C GLY A 63 5.82 -6.13 11.03
N VAL A 64 6.13 -4.88 10.65
CA VAL A 64 6.19 -4.45 9.23
C VAL A 64 7.34 -5.14 8.50
N MET A 65 8.55 -5.07 9.06
CA MET A 65 9.76 -5.63 8.46
C MET A 65 9.65 -7.15 8.31
N ASP A 66 9.16 -7.86 9.33
CA ASP A 66 9.01 -9.32 9.30
C ASP A 66 8.02 -9.78 8.21
N ARG A 67 6.95 -9.02 8.00
CA ARG A 67 5.97 -9.28 6.93
C ARG A 67 6.54 -8.99 5.54
N GLN A 68 7.31 -7.91 5.40
CA GLN A 68 8.00 -7.56 4.14
C GLN A 68 9.04 -8.63 3.77
N VAL A 69 9.85 -9.07 4.73
CA VAL A 69 10.82 -10.16 4.54
C VAL A 69 10.10 -11.46 4.17
N ALA A 70 8.99 -11.79 4.85
CA ALA A 70 8.18 -12.97 4.52
C ALA A 70 7.68 -12.92 3.07
N ALA A 71 7.02 -11.82 2.68
CA ALA A 71 6.46 -11.66 1.34
C ALA A 71 7.53 -11.76 0.25
N MET A 72 8.70 -11.15 0.47
CA MET A 72 9.82 -11.26 -0.47
C MET A 72 10.39 -12.68 -0.58
N ARG A 73 10.48 -13.41 0.53
CA ARG A 73 10.88 -14.83 0.52
C ARG A 73 9.86 -15.69 -0.20
N ASP A 74 8.57 -15.44 0.00
CA ASP A 74 7.47 -16.15 -0.65
C ASP A 74 7.51 -15.92 -2.17
N TYR A 75 7.73 -14.67 -2.59
CA TYR A 75 7.96 -14.33 -4.00
C TYR A 75 9.21 -15.00 -4.58
N ALA A 76 10.35 -14.95 -3.88
CA ALA A 76 11.55 -15.63 -4.35
C ALA A 76 11.32 -17.15 -4.50
N ARG A 77 10.55 -17.77 -3.59
CA ARG A 77 10.19 -19.18 -3.68
C ARG A 77 9.27 -19.47 -4.87
N SER A 78 8.29 -18.61 -5.16
CA SER A 78 7.41 -18.79 -6.33
C SER A 78 8.18 -18.71 -7.66
N VAL A 79 9.18 -17.84 -7.73
CA VAL A 79 10.07 -17.73 -8.90
C VAL A 79 10.94 -18.98 -9.08
N TRP A 80 11.58 -19.49 -8.01
CA TRP A 80 12.57 -20.57 -8.10
C TRP A 80 12.00 -22.01 -8.01
N ARG A 81 10.68 -22.17 -7.74
CA ARG A 81 9.95 -23.45 -7.63
C ARG A 81 10.80 -24.61 -7.04
N ASP A 82 11.04 -24.64 -5.73
CA ASP A 82 11.63 -25.72 -4.89
C ASP A 82 12.72 -26.70 -5.44
N GLY A 83 13.30 -26.52 -6.63
CA GLY A 83 14.03 -27.61 -7.30
C GLY A 83 14.94 -27.25 -8.47
N GLU A 84 14.82 -26.09 -9.12
CA GLU A 84 15.64 -25.80 -10.31
C GLU A 84 17.04 -25.27 -9.94
N ARG A 85 18.07 -25.85 -10.59
CA ARG A 85 19.46 -25.40 -10.45
C ARG A 85 19.70 -24.26 -11.41
N GLY A 86 20.21 -23.15 -10.88
CA GLY A 86 20.62 -21.96 -11.62
C GLY A 86 21.34 -22.29 -12.93
N ASN A 87 20.69 -22.08 -14.08
CA ASN A 87 21.30 -22.15 -15.41
C ASN A 87 21.74 -20.75 -15.87
N THR A 88 22.56 -20.69 -16.92
CA THR A 88 22.95 -19.42 -17.58
C THR A 88 21.77 -18.66 -18.19
N LEU A 89 20.61 -19.31 -18.33
CA LEU A 89 19.36 -18.72 -18.78
C LEU A 89 18.60 -17.97 -17.67
N ASP A 90 19.06 -18.05 -16.41
CA ASP A 90 18.38 -17.46 -15.25
C ASP A 90 18.84 -16.03 -14.95
N TYR A 91 19.53 -15.41 -15.92
CA TYR A 91 20.02 -14.04 -15.81
C TYR A 91 18.85 -13.06 -15.72
N GLY A 92 18.82 -12.27 -14.64
CA GLY A 92 17.75 -11.30 -14.36
C GLY A 92 16.71 -11.76 -13.34
N LEU A 93 16.73 -13.04 -12.93
CA LEU A 93 15.91 -13.50 -11.80
C LEU A 93 16.49 -13.00 -10.46
N PRO A 94 15.64 -12.74 -9.45
CA PRO A 94 16.13 -12.42 -8.10
C PRO A 94 17.03 -13.56 -7.58
N PRO A 95 18.09 -13.27 -6.81
CA PRO A 95 19.01 -14.30 -6.35
C PRO A 95 18.28 -15.37 -5.54
N ARG A 96 18.60 -16.65 -5.80
CA ARG A 96 18.01 -17.77 -5.06
C ARG A 96 18.42 -17.68 -3.59
N ILE A 97 17.44 -17.57 -2.71
CA ILE A 97 17.64 -17.63 -1.26
C ILE A 97 17.79 -19.11 -0.89
N VAL A 98 19.03 -19.59 -0.86
CA VAL A 98 19.32 -20.88 -0.22
C VAL A 98 19.32 -20.62 1.28
N PRO A 99 18.53 -21.34 2.09
CA PRO A 99 18.58 -21.23 3.54
C PRO A 99 19.88 -21.89 4.04
N THR A 100 21.01 -21.29 3.73
CA THR A 100 22.27 -21.47 4.45
C THR A 100 22.15 -20.78 5.81
N GLU A 101 22.90 -21.27 6.80
CA GLU A 101 22.81 -20.80 8.19
C GLU A 101 22.62 -19.28 8.29
N PRO A 102 21.52 -18.81 8.90
CA PRO A 102 21.25 -17.38 8.96
C PRO A 102 22.31 -16.68 9.78
N ILE A 103 22.91 -15.63 9.22
CA ILE A 103 23.83 -14.77 9.95
C ILE A 103 23.05 -13.54 10.38
N ALA A 104 22.74 -13.45 11.67
CA ALA A 104 22.22 -12.21 12.24
C ALA A 104 23.31 -11.13 12.14
N LEU A 105 23.17 -10.21 11.18
CA LEU A 105 24.09 -9.07 11.03
C LEU A 105 23.95 -8.05 12.18
N ALA A 106 22.89 -8.14 12.98
CA ALA A 106 22.71 -7.28 14.15
C ALA A 106 23.55 -7.77 15.35
N SER A 107 24.60 -7.02 15.65
CA SER A 107 25.65 -7.30 16.65
C SER A 107 25.24 -7.19 18.13
N THR A 108 23.95 -7.20 18.48
CA THR A 108 23.53 -7.12 19.91
C THR A 108 22.49 -8.18 20.25
N SER A 109 22.54 -8.64 21.51
CA SER A 109 22.00 -9.90 22.07
C SER A 109 20.46 -10.07 22.07
N SER A 110 19.75 -9.46 21.14
CA SER A 110 18.31 -9.58 20.95
C SER A 110 18.01 -9.33 19.49
N ALA A 111 17.85 -10.39 18.69
CA ALA A 111 17.36 -10.29 17.31
C ALA A 111 16.02 -9.53 17.32
N ALA A 112 16.07 -8.25 16.97
CA ALA A 112 14.88 -7.40 16.94
C ALA A 112 13.93 -7.82 15.81
N THR A 113 14.48 -8.45 14.77
CA THR A 113 13.79 -8.82 13.53
C THR A 113 14.15 -10.26 13.13
N ARG A 114 13.38 -10.82 12.20
CA ARG A 114 13.64 -12.14 11.61
C ARG A 114 15.07 -12.24 11.08
N PRO A 115 15.79 -13.35 11.34
CA PRO A 115 17.16 -13.50 10.89
C PRO A 115 17.24 -13.55 9.35
N LEU A 116 18.20 -12.83 8.80
CA LEU A 116 18.46 -12.71 7.37
C LEU A 116 19.70 -13.52 6.97
N SER A 117 19.78 -13.93 5.70
CA SER A 117 20.98 -14.57 5.15
C SER A 117 21.96 -13.52 4.62
N LEU A 118 23.26 -13.82 4.60
CA LEU A 118 24.32 -12.84 4.25
C LEU A 118 24.15 -12.16 2.87
N LEU A 119 23.55 -12.87 1.91
CA LEU A 119 23.33 -12.39 0.54
C LEU A 119 21.85 -12.02 0.28
N GLU A 120 21.05 -11.94 1.33
CA GLU A 120 19.63 -11.61 1.23
C GLU A 120 19.44 -10.09 1.21
N VAL A 121 18.89 -9.56 0.13
CA VAL A 121 18.62 -8.12 -0.02
C VAL A 121 17.12 -7.90 -0.10
N HIS A 122 16.61 -6.98 0.74
CA HIS A 122 15.19 -6.65 0.80
C HIS A 122 14.93 -5.16 0.57
N PRO A 123 14.85 -4.69 -0.69
CA PRO A 123 14.62 -3.27 -0.99
C PRO A 123 13.34 -2.71 -0.37
N SER A 124 12.32 -3.57 -0.15
CA SER A 124 11.07 -3.17 0.52
C SER A 124 11.26 -2.66 1.95
N LEU A 125 12.35 -3.06 2.62
CA LEU A 125 12.70 -2.55 3.95
C LEU A 125 13.07 -1.06 3.93
N GLY A 126 13.49 -0.52 2.78
CA GLY A 126 13.71 0.91 2.62
C GLY A 126 12.46 1.73 2.93
N LEU A 127 11.26 1.18 2.71
CA LEU A 127 9.98 1.86 2.96
C LEU A 127 9.66 2.05 4.46
N VAL A 128 10.45 1.49 5.38
CA VAL A 128 10.28 1.65 6.84
C VAL A 128 10.31 3.12 7.27
N TRP A 129 11.07 3.98 6.57
CA TRP A 129 11.09 5.41 6.88
C TRP A 129 9.72 6.05 6.66
N ARG A 130 8.94 5.60 5.66
CA ARG A 130 7.61 6.14 5.35
C ARG A 130 6.63 5.89 6.48
N VAL A 131 6.69 4.72 7.11
CA VAL A 131 5.88 4.39 8.29
C VAL A 131 6.16 5.38 9.42
N THR A 132 7.44 5.60 9.70
CA THR A 132 7.88 6.53 10.75
C THR A 132 7.46 7.96 10.44
N HIS A 133 7.61 8.38 9.19
CA HIS A 133 7.23 9.71 8.72
C HIS A 133 5.70 9.93 8.80
N ALA A 134 4.90 8.96 8.34
CA ALA A 134 3.44 9.02 8.42
C ALA A 134 2.94 9.12 9.87
N LEU A 135 3.56 8.37 10.79
CA LEU A 135 3.23 8.45 12.22
C LEU A 135 3.58 9.83 12.81
N ARG A 136 4.73 10.40 12.43
CA ARG A 136 5.12 11.76 12.86
C ARG A 136 4.13 12.80 12.34
N LEU A 137 3.73 12.71 11.08
CA LEU A 137 2.71 13.59 10.48
C LEU A 137 1.35 13.43 11.19
N ALA A 138 0.88 12.20 11.41
CA ALA A 138 -0.36 11.96 12.13
C ALA A 138 -0.31 12.55 13.56
N CYS A 139 0.84 12.45 14.24
CA CYS A 139 1.03 13.08 15.54
C CYS A 139 1.02 14.61 15.46
N SER A 140 1.57 15.23 14.42
CA SER A 140 1.54 16.69 14.27
C SER A 140 0.15 17.22 13.98
N GLU A 141 -0.61 16.55 13.10
CA GLU A 141 -1.99 16.93 12.76
C GLU A 141 -2.96 16.77 13.93
N LEU A 142 -2.78 15.73 14.75
CA LEU A 142 -3.62 15.46 15.92
C LEU A 142 -3.19 16.24 17.17
N SER A 143 -2.00 16.85 17.15
CA SER A 143 -1.54 17.69 18.24
C SER A 143 -2.29 19.02 18.22
N PRO A 144 -2.69 19.56 19.38
CA PRO A 144 -3.36 20.85 19.42
C PRO A 144 -2.43 21.94 18.86
N PRO A 145 -2.95 22.85 18.01
CA PRO A 145 -2.16 23.95 17.48
C PRO A 145 -1.62 24.80 18.64
N PRO A 146 -0.41 25.36 18.51
CA PRO A 146 0.14 26.23 19.54
C PRO A 146 -0.77 27.44 19.75
N SER A 147 -1.33 27.57 20.96
CA SER A 147 -2.13 28.73 21.35
C SER A 147 -1.21 29.79 21.97
N PRO A 148 -1.42 31.09 21.70
CA PRO A 148 -0.65 32.16 22.35
C PRO A 148 -0.78 32.17 23.88
N GLN A 149 -1.81 31.52 24.43
CA GLN A 149 -2.05 31.43 25.88
C GLN A 149 -1.55 30.12 26.50
N ARG A 150 -1.23 29.10 25.70
CA ARG A 150 -0.82 27.78 26.19
C ARG A 150 0.01 27.04 25.14
N LEU A 151 1.30 26.82 25.42
CA LEU A 151 2.07 25.83 24.68
C LEU A 151 1.61 24.42 25.09
N PRO A 152 1.44 23.50 24.11
CA PRO A 152 1.13 22.10 24.43
C PRO A 152 2.21 21.52 25.32
N SER A 153 1.81 20.86 26.41
CA SER A 153 2.77 20.21 27.30
C SER A 153 3.46 19.04 26.57
N GLY A 154 4.74 18.81 26.83
CA GLY A 154 5.48 17.62 26.39
C GLY A 154 4.72 16.33 26.74
N THR A 155 4.02 16.30 27.87
CA THR A 155 3.18 15.17 28.29
C THR A 155 1.91 15.01 27.43
N GLU A 156 1.29 16.10 26.98
CA GLU A 156 0.13 16.07 26.08
C GLU A 156 0.53 15.52 24.71
N ARG A 157 1.68 15.96 24.17
CA ARG A 157 2.24 15.43 22.92
C ARG A 157 2.54 13.94 23.02
N LEU A 158 3.15 13.50 24.13
CA LEU A 158 3.41 12.08 24.39
C LEU A 158 2.12 11.25 24.47
N ARG A 159 1.04 11.80 25.04
CA ARG A 159 -0.27 11.13 25.09
C ARG A 159 -0.87 10.95 23.69
N VAL A 160 -0.79 11.98 22.84
CA VAL A 160 -1.24 11.89 21.44
C VAL A 160 -0.43 10.83 20.70
N GLU A 161 0.90 10.91 20.79
CA GLU A 161 1.81 9.96 20.15
C GLU A 161 1.55 8.52 20.59
N GLN A 162 1.36 8.29 21.89
CA GLN A 162 1.04 6.97 22.41
C GLN A 162 -0.30 6.43 21.87
N ARG A 163 -1.32 7.29 21.73
CA ARG A 163 -2.62 6.89 21.16
C ARG A 163 -2.50 6.54 19.68
N VAL A 164 -1.77 7.36 18.92
CA VAL A 164 -1.51 7.12 17.48
C VAL A 164 -0.74 5.81 17.29
N LEU A 165 0.34 5.58 18.04
CA LEU A 165 1.14 4.36 17.94
C LEU A 165 0.34 3.11 18.31
N ARG A 166 -0.49 3.17 19.35
CA ARG A 166 -1.37 2.04 19.72
C ARG A 166 -2.43 1.76 18.66
N ALA A 167 -3.03 2.81 18.09
CA ALA A 167 -3.99 2.66 17.00
C ALA A 167 -3.32 2.03 15.77
N ALA A 168 -2.15 2.54 15.37
CA ALA A 168 -1.39 2.00 14.26
C ALA A 168 -1.01 0.52 14.46
N LEU A 169 -0.56 0.16 15.67
CA LEU A 169 -0.25 -1.24 16.01
C LEU A 169 -1.50 -2.14 15.97
N ALA A 170 -2.63 -1.65 16.48
CA ALA A 170 -3.89 -2.40 16.43
C ALA A 170 -4.39 -2.59 15.00
N THR A 171 -4.34 -1.55 14.17
CA THR A 171 -4.70 -1.62 12.74
C THR A 171 -3.79 -2.57 11.99
N TRP A 172 -2.47 -2.53 12.26
CA TRP A 172 -1.51 -3.46 11.65
C TRP A 172 -1.80 -4.91 12.06
N ALA A 173 -2.06 -5.15 13.34
CA ALA A 173 -2.35 -6.49 13.88
C ALA A 173 -3.69 -7.06 13.38
N ALA A 174 -4.69 -6.20 13.14
CA ALA A 174 -5.98 -6.60 12.59
C ALA A 174 -5.86 -7.13 11.15
N ALA A 175 -4.76 -6.80 10.45
CA ALA A 175 -4.47 -7.24 9.08
C ALA A 175 -5.68 -7.09 8.14
N GLU A 176 -6.42 -5.99 8.28
CA GLU A 176 -7.60 -5.74 7.48
C GLU A 176 -7.24 -5.76 5.99
N THR A 177 -7.91 -6.64 5.25
CA THR A 177 -7.84 -6.69 3.79
C THR A 177 -9.02 -5.89 3.23
N PRO A 178 -8.84 -4.61 2.87
CA PRO A 178 -9.91 -3.77 2.34
C PRO A 178 -10.48 -4.31 1.02
N GLU A 179 -9.72 -5.17 0.35
CA GLU A 179 -10.08 -5.89 -0.88
C GLU A 179 -11.33 -6.78 -0.73
N LEU A 180 -11.66 -7.21 0.49
CA LEU A 180 -12.86 -8.01 0.78
C LEU A 180 -14.16 -7.21 0.69
N ASP A 181 -14.09 -5.87 0.63
CA ASP A 181 -15.29 -5.03 0.44
C ASP A 181 -15.84 -5.11 -0.99
N TYR A 182 -15.01 -5.59 -1.92
CA TYR A 182 -15.39 -5.81 -3.31
C TYR A 182 -16.13 -7.14 -3.48
N GLY A 183 -16.96 -7.20 -4.53
CA GLY A 183 -17.63 -8.43 -4.90
C GLY A 183 -16.70 -9.56 -5.34
N ALA A 184 -17.14 -10.80 -5.16
CA ALA A 184 -16.36 -11.99 -5.51
C ALA A 184 -15.87 -12.02 -6.96
N ALA A 185 -16.64 -11.44 -7.90
CA ALA A 185 -16.23 -11.31 -9.29
C ALA A 185 -15.00 -10.39 -9.44
N VAL A 186 -15.04 -9.19 -8.85
CA VAL A 186 -13.90 -8.26 -8.83
C VAL A 186 -12.71 -8.87 -8.12
N HIS A 187 -12.94 -9.54 -7.00
CA HIS A 187 -11.88 -10.18 -6.25
C HIS A 187 -11.15 -11.25 -7.06
N ARG A 188 -11.90 -12.09 -7.77
CA ARG A 188 -11.30 -13.07 -8.67
C ARG A 188 -10.50 -12.37 -9.76
N GLU A 189 -11.11 -11.47 -10.53
CA GLU A 189 -10.48 -10.88 -11.72
C GLU A 189 -9.28 -9.97 -11.40
N LEU A 190 -9.35 -9.15 -10.35
CA LEU A 190 -8.34 -8.15 -10.04
C LEU A 190 -7.32 -8.65 -9.02
N PHE A 191 -7.77 -9.23 -7.91
CA PHE A 191 -6.91 -9.60 -6.77
C PHE A 191 -6.49 -11.07 -6.77
N GLY A 192 -7.09 -11.92 -7.61
CA GLY A 192 -6.77 -13.35 -7.65
C GLY A 192 -5.32 -13.64 -8.06
N GLU A 193 -4.73 -14.69 -7.49
CA GLU A 193 -3.41 -15.23 -7.85
C GLU A 193 -3.43 -16.07 -9.14
N GLY A 194 -4.35 -15.79 -10.07
CA GLY A 194 -4.52 -16.55 -11.32
C GLY A 194 -3.33 -16.46 -12.28
N LEU A 195 -3.59 -16.45 -13.58
CA LEU A 195 -2.52 -16.48 -14.60
C LEU A 195 -1.44 -15.39 -14.42
N LEU A 196 -1.84 -14.17 -14.04
CA LEU A 196 -0.91 -13.05 -13.81
C LEU A 196 -0.32 -12.99 -12.39
N GLY A 197 -0.73 -13.90 -11.49
CA GLY A 197 -0.18 -14.01 -10.14
C GLY A 197 1.08 -14.90 -10.08
N ASP A 198 1.20 -15.88 -10.98
CA ASP A 198 2.37 -16.77 -11.07
C ASP A 198 3.37 -16.25 -12.11
N PRO A 199 4.62 -15.88 -11.72
CA PRO A 199 5.66 -15.44 -12.64
C PRO A 199 5.91 -16.41 -13.80
N TRP A 200 5.79 -17.72 -13.58
CA TRP A 200 5.99 -18.72 -14.62
C TRP A 200 4.87 -18.72 -15.65
N CYS A 201 3.62 -18.63 -15.20
CA CYS A 201 2.47 -18.49 -16.10
C CYS A 201 2.59 -17.24 -16.97
N VAL A 202 3.11 -16.15 -16.42
CA VAL A 202 3.38 -14.91 -17.16
C VAL A 202 4.48 -15.11 -18.21
N CYS A 203 5.56 -15.83 -17.87
CA CYS A 203 6.62 -16.14 -18.82
C CYS A 203 6.15 -17.06 -19.97
N GLU A 204 5.32 -18.06 -19.67
CA GLU A 204 4.71 -18.93 -20.67
C GLU A 204 3.77 -18.15 -21.58
N LEU A 205 2.95 -17.25 -21.01
CA LEU A 205 2.09 -16.34 -21.76
C LEU A 205 2.90 -15.46 -22.71
N GLY A 206 3.97 -14.82 -22.21
CA GLY A 206 4.85 -14.00 -23.04
C GLY A 206 5.48 -14.79 -24.19
N SER A 207 5.94 -16.01 -23.92
CA SER A 207 6.50 -16.90 -24.95
C SER A 207 5.44 -17.29 -26.00
N ALA A 208 4.22 -17.57 -25.57
CA ALA A 208 3.10 -17.89 -26.45
C ALA A 208 2.69 -16.70 -27.33
N LEU A 209 2.70 -15.47 -26.79
CA LEU A 209 2.43 -14.24 -27.54
C LEU A 209 3.45 -14.01 -28.65
N VAL A 210 4.74 -14.19 -28.33
CA VAL A 210 5.83 -14.09 -29.31
C VAL A 210 5.65 -15.13 -30.42
N GLY A 211 5.39 -16.40 -30.06
CA GLY A 211 5.18 -17.48 -31.03
C GLY A 211 3.92 -17.29 -31.90
N ALA A 212 2.83 -16.77 -31.32
CA ALA A 212 1.63 -16.45 -32.09
C ALA A 212 1.88 -15.35 -33.13
N GLY A 213 2.72 -14.36 -32.81
CA GLY A 213 3.18 -13.34 -33.75
C GLY A 213 3.95 -13.90 -34.93
N GLU A 214 4.79 -14.91 -34.72
CA GLU A 214 5.57 -15.59 -35.78
C GLU A 214 4.66 -16.35 -36.76
N THR A 215 3.62 -17.03 -36.26
CA THR A 215 2.69 -17.78 -37.13
C THR A 215 1.78 -16.87 -37.98
N ARG A 216 1.48 -15.65 -37.50
CA ARG A 216 0.65 -14.67 -38.22
C ARG A 216 1.40 -13.94 -39.33
N HIS A 217 2.72 -13.88 -39.26
CA HIS A 217 3.58 -13.27 -40.29
C HIS A 217 4.41 -14.36 -40.96
N GLY A 218 3.79 -15.13 -41.86
CA GLY A 218 4.42 -16.22 -42.61
C GLY A 218 5.41 -15.79 -43.71
N GLY A 219 6.17 -14.72 -43.51
CA GLY A 219 7.20 -14.22 -44.43
C GLY A 219 8.63 -14.46 -43.91
N GLU A 220 9.64 -14.39 -44.78
CA GLU A 220 11.05 -14.41 -44.37
C GLU A 220 11.39 -13.13 -43.60
N GLU A 221 11.32 -13.20 -42.28
CA GLU A 221 11.62 -12.05 -41.43
C GLU A 221 13.09 -11.98 -41.05
N THR A 222 13.62 -10.77 -41.15
CA THR A 222 14.99 -10.51 -40.69
C THR A 222 15.10 -10.73 -39.18
N PRO A 223 16.28 -11.12 -38.67
CA PRO A 223 16.49 -11.31 -37.23
C PRO A 223 16.18 -10.05 -36.41
N GLY A 224 16.36 -8.85 -36.98
CA GLY A 224 16.01 -7.58 -36.34
C GLY A 224 14.50 -7.40 -36.16
N GLN A 225 13.69 -7.69 -37.19
CA GLN A 225 12.23 -7.59 -37.12
C GLN A 225 11.63 -8.60 -36.13
N ARG A 226 12.20 -9.81 -36.04
CA ARG A 226 11.80 -10.80 -35.04
C ARG A 226 12.09 -10.32 -33.61
N ALA A 227 13.26 -9.74 -33.38
CA ALA A 227 13.62 -9.18 -32.07
C ALA A 227 12.72 -8.00 -31.68
N GLU A 228 12.41 -7.10 -32.62
CA GLU A 228 11.52 -5.97 -32.40
C GLU A 228 10.11 -6.43 -32.02
N ARG A 229 9.53 -7.40 -32.75
CA ARG A 229 8.20 -7.94 -32.39
C ARG A 229 8.20 -8.63 -31.03
N ALA A 230 9.25 -9.41 -30.74
CA ALA A 230 9.36 -10.06 -29.44
C ALA A 230 9.38 -9.01 -28.32
N LEU A 231 10.18 -7.96 -28.47
CA LEU A 231 10.23 -6.83 -27.54
C LEU A 231 8.87 -6.13 -27.41
N SER A 232 8.16 -5.86 -28.51
CA SER A 232 6.82 -5.27 -28.46
C SER A 232 5.82 -6.14 -27.70
N SER A 233 5.90 -7.46 -27.88
CA SER A 233 5.02 -8.41 -27.17
C SER A 233 5.29 -8.43 -25.67
N TRP A 234 6.58 -8.43 -25.27
CA TRP A 234 6.98 -8.33 -23.87
C TRP A 234 6.65 -6.96 -23.25
N ALA A 235 6.82 -5.87 -24.00
CA ALA A 235 6.46 -4.52 -23.55
C ALA A 235 4.96 -4.43 -23.28
N LEU A 236 4.13 -4.93 -24.19
CA LEU A 236 2.68 -4.95 -24.02
C LEU A 236 2.26 -5.80 -22.80
N LEU A 237 2.90 -6.94 -22.58
CA LEU A 237 2.65 -7.77 -21.39
C LEU A 237 3.02 -7.02 -20.09
N LEU A 238 4.16 -6.33 -20.07
CA LEU A 238 4.58 -5.50 -18.94
C LEU A 238 3.61 -4.34 -18.68
N ASP A 239 3.08 -3.72 -19.73
CA ASP A 239 2.07 -2.66 -19.61
C ASP A 239 0.79 -3.21 -18.98
N VAL A 240 0.31 -4.38 -19.40
CA VAL A 240 -0.88 -5.02 -18.82
C VAL A 240 -0.67 -5.37 -17.35
N LEU A 241 0.50 -5.93 -16.99
CA LEU A 241 0.84 -6.23 -15.59
C LEU A 241 0.89 -4.96 -14.74
N SER A 242 1.53 -3.91 -15.26
CA SER A 242 1.66 -2.63 -14.58
C SER A 242 0.28 -1.97 -14.39
N LEU A 243 -0.57 -2.02 -15.41
CA LEU A 243 -1.95 -1.51 -15.33
C LEU A 243 -2.77 -2.28 -14.30
N ARG A 244 -2.73 -3.62 -14.31
CA ARG A 244 -3.42 -4.44 -13.30
C ARG A 244 -2.97 -4.05 -11.89
N HIS A 245 -1.66 -3.94 -11.67
CA HIS A 245 -1.11 -3.56 -10.38
C HIS A 245 -1.62 -2.19 -9.92
N ARG A 246 -1.57 -1.18 -10.80
CA ARG A 246 -2.07 0.18 -10.49
C ARG A 246 -3.57 0.20 -10.19
N ILE A 247 -4.37 -0.60 -10.91
CA ILE A 247 -5.81 -0.71 -10.64
C ILE A 247 -6.03 -1.38 -9.27
N ALA A 248 -5.27 -2.42 -8.94
CA ALA A 248 -5.35 -3.09 -7.64
C ALA A 248 -4.96 -2.15 -6.49
N GLU A 249 -3.88 -1.37 -6.63
CA GLU A 249 -3.49 -0.36 -5.64
C GLU A 249 -4.56 0.72 -5.47
N SER A 250 -5.07 1.28 -6.57
CA SER A 250 -6.12 2.29 -6.53
C SER A 250 -7.41 1.76 -5.90
N ALA A 251 -7.79 0.51 -6.18
CA ALA A 251 -8.93 -0.15 -5.54
C ALA A 251 -8.69 -0.36 -4.03
N HIS A 252 -7.49 -0.81 -3.63
CA HIS A 252 -7.13 -0.94 -2.22
C HIS A 252 -7.25 0.39 -1.47
N GLU A 253 -6.71 1.48 -2.02
CA GLU A 253 -6.81 2.83 -1.45
C GLU A 253 -8.25 3.33 -1.39
N THR A 254 -9.04 3.11 -2.43
CA THR A 254 -10.46 3.49 -2.49
C THR A 254 -11.27 2.77 -1.41
N ALA A 255 -11.02 1.48 -1.20
CA ALA A 255 -11.69 0.71 -0.15
C ALA A 255 -11.29 1.20 1.25
N LEU A 256 -10.02 1.52 1.50
CA LEU A 256 -9.60 2.14 2.76
C LEU A 256 -10.30 3.49 2.99
N LEU A 257 -10.36 4.35 1.97
CA LEU A 257 -11.02 5.65 2.07
C LEU A 257 -12.53 5.49 2.32
N ALA A 258 -13.19 4.56 1.63
CA ALA A 258 -14.59 4.23 1.83
C ALA A 258 -14.87 3.78 3.27
N ARG A 259 -14.04 2.88 3.84
CA ARG A 259 -14.17 2.46 5.25
C ARG A 259 -14.03 3.62 6.22
N LEU A 260 -13.03 4.49 6.01
CA LEU A 260 -12.82 5.69 6.84
C LEU A 260 -14.02 6.62 6.76
N TYR A 261 -14.54 6.85 5.56
CA TYR A 261 -15.71 7.68 5.32
C TYR A 261 -16.94 7.13 6.05
N LYS A 262 -17.28 5.84 5.83
CA LYS A 262 -18.40 5.16 6.50
C LYS A 262 -18.29 5.23 8.02
N GLY A 263 -17.08 5.00 8.56
CA GLY A 263 -16.82 5.11 9.99
C GLY A 263 -16.94 6.54 10.54
N LEU A 264 -16.66 7.56 9.76
CA LEU A 264 -16.84 8.96 10.15
C LEU A 264 -18.31 9.36 10.11
N VAL A 265 -18.98 9.13 8.99
CA VAL A 265 -20.40 9.44 8.75
C VAL A 265 -21.28 8.73 9.76
N GLY A 266 -21.03 7.44 10.04
CA GLY A 266 -21.75 6.68 11.06
C GLY A 266 -21.59 7.25 12.48
N ARG A 267 -20.42 7.81 12.82
CA ARG A 267 -20.22 8.50 14.12
C ARG A 267 -20.91 9.86 14.19
N MET A 268 -21.10 10.51 13.04
CA MET A 268 -21.79 11.80 12.94
C MET A 268 -23.32 11.64 12.79
N GLY A 269 -23.82 10.43 12.56
CA GLY A 269 -25.25 10.15 12.40
C GLY A 269 -25.81 10.43 11.00
N PHE A 270 -24.94 10.54 10.00
CA PHE A 270 -25.33 10.72 8.59
C PHE A 270 -25.50 9.37 7.87
N GLU A 271 -26.12 9.37 6.69
CA GLU A 271 -26.24 8.19 5.82
C GLU A 271 -25.01 8.07 4.89
N GLU A 272 -24.64 6.84 4.48
CA GLU A 272 -23.46 6.60 3.63
C GLU A 272 -23.74 6.74 2.12
N CYS A 273 -24.96 7.09 1.73
CA CYS A 273 -25.38 7.22 0.32
C CYS A 273 -24.57 8.26 -0.47
N HIS A 274 -24.00 9.28 0.20
CA HIS A 274 -23.17 10.29 -0.46
C HIS A 274 -21.88 9.72 -1.08
N LEU A 275 -21.44 8.54 -0.62
CA LEU A 275 -20.30 7.84 -1.23
C LEU A 275 -20.63 7.30 -2.63
N TYR A 276 -21.91 7.15 -2.95
CA TYR A 276 -22.41 6.46 -4.15
C TYR A 276 -23.24 7.38 -5.05
N LEU A 277 -22.99 8.69 -4.97
CA LEU A 277 -23.68 9.68 -5.79
C LEU A 277 -23.34 9.45 -7.26
N ARG A 278 -24.37 9.28 -8.08
CA ARG A 278 -24.21 9.13 -9.53
C ARG A 278 -24.03 10.51 -10.16
N PRO A 279 -23.08 10.68 -11.10
CA PRO A 279 -22.99 11.91 -11.86
C PRO A 279 -24.28 12.07 -12.68
N VAL A 280 -24.91 13.24 -12.57
CA VAL A 280 -26.05 13.62 -13.41
C VAL A 280 -25.48 14.33 -14.64
N PRO A 281 -25.75 13.84 -15.87
CA PRO A 281 -25.31 14.53 -17.07
C PRO A 281 -25.86 15.95 -17.10
N PHE A 282 -25.03 16.91 -17.51
CA PHE A 282 -25.37 18.34 -17.49
C PHE A 282 -26.70 18.66 -18.22
N GLU A 283 -27.04 17.86 -19.23
CA GLU A 283 -28.27 17.95 -20.01
C GLU A 283 -29.55 17.73 -19.17
N PHE A 284 -29.45 17.00 -18.06
CA PHE A 284 -30.54 16.75 -17.11
C PHE A 284 -30.50 17.68 -15.88
N ALA A 285 -29.46 18.52 -15.77
CA ALA A 285 -29.35 19.47 -14.67
C ALA A 285 -30.23 20.70 -14.95
N SER A 286 -31.47 20.70 -14.46
CA SER A 286 -32.30 21.90 -14.44
C SER A 286 -31.75 22.89 -13.40
N HIS A 287 -31.36 24.09 -13.82
CA HIS A 287 -31.07 25.18 -12.88
C HIS A 287 -32.37 25.54 -12.16
N GLY A 288 -32.49 25.18 -10.88
CA GLY A 288 -33.53 25.72 -10.01
C GLY A 288 -33.26 27.20 -9.74
N ASP A 289 -34.31 28.03 -9.69
CA ASP A 289 -34.23 29.40 -9.19
C ASP A 289 -33.67 29.36 -7.76
N GLY A 290 -32.40 29.77 -7.59
CA GLY A 290 -31.66 29.71 -6.31
C GLY A 290 -30.32 28.97 -6.35
N ALA A 291 -29.93 28.34 -7.47
CA ALA A 291 -28.71 27.54 -7.61
C ALA A 291 -27.36 28.29 -7.39
N GLY A 292 -27.39 29.59 -7.08
CA GLY A 292 -26.22 30.42 -6.76
C GLY A 292 -26.10 30.84 -5.29
N GLU A 293 -27.12 30.60 -4.46
CA GLU A 293 -27.09 30.93 -3.03
C GLU A 293 -26.70 29.67 -2.24
N GLY A 294 -25.42 29.59 -1.86
CA GLY A 294 -24.94 28.49 -1.01
C GLY A 294 -25.69 28.45 0.33
N PRO A 295 -25.79 27.28 0.99
CA PRO A 295 -26.56 27.13 2.22
C PRO A 295 -26.04 28.08 3.30
N VAL A 296 -26.90 29.01 3.74
CA VAL A 296 -26.57 30.02 4.77
C VAL A 296 -26.49 29.40 6.17
N PHE A 297 -27.13 28.24 6.38
CA PHE A 297 -27.16 27.52 7.65
C PHE A 297 -26.99 26.01 7.45
N LEU A 298 -26.42 25.35 8.46
CA LEU A 298 -26.18 23.88 8.49
C LEU A 298 -27.49 23.06 8.48
N THR A 299 -28.63 23.69 8.76
CA THR A 299 -29.95 23.05 8.62
C THR A 299 -30.47 23.07 7.18
N ALA A 300 -29.99 23.98 6.33
CA ALA A 300 -30.39 24.05 4.93
C ALA A 300 -29.77 22.91 4.08
N THR A 301 -28.65 22.32 4.52
CA THR A 301 -28.08 21.13 3.90
C THR A 301 -28.93 19.88 4.14
N LEU A 302 -29.65 19.80 5.26
CA LEU A 302 -30.53 18.67 5.58
C LEU A 302 -31.75 18.58 4.64
N ASP A 303 -32.28 19.71 4.19
CA ASP A 303 -33.37 19.75 3.21
C ASP A 303 -32.90 19.36 1.80
N ALA A 304 -31.64 19.64 1.45
CA ALA A 304 -31.03 19.22 0.18
C ALA A 304 -30.81 17.70 0.12
N ASP A 305 -30.52 17.04 1.25
CA ASP A 305 -30.33 15.59 1.34
C ASP A 305 -31.61 14.79 1.01
N ALA A 306 -32.80 15.41 1.11
CA ALA A 306 -34.05 14.78 0.70
C ALA A 306 -34.14 14.53 -0.83
N SER A 307 -33.35 15.26 -1.62
CA SER A 307 -33.30 15.16 -3.09
C SER A 307 -32.27 14.15 -3.61
N LEU A 308 -31.42 13.62 -2.73
CA LEU A 308 -30.35 12.69 -3.10
C LEU A 308 -30.90 11.27 -3.27
N ASP A 309 -30.40 10.58 -4.31
CA ASP A 309 -30.61 9.15 -4.48
C ASP A 309 -29.94 8.40 -3.32
N ARG A 310 -30.74 7.70 -2.49
CA ARG A 310 -30.28 6.96 -1.31
C ARG A 310 -29.78 5.55 -1.66
N PHE A 311 -29.27 5.38 -2.86
CA PHE A 311 -28.72 4.12 -3.30
C PHE A 311 -27.48 3.74 -2.50
N ILE A 312 -27.50 2.57 -1.89
CA ILE A 312 -26.36 1.97 -1.20
C ILE A 312 -26.15 0.58 -1.79
N PRO A 313 -25.05 0.34 -2.52
CA PRO A 313 -24.76 -0.97 -3.06
C PRO A 313 -24.36 -1.94 -1.94
N SER A 314 -24.66 -3.23 -2.13
CA SER A 314 -24.30 -4.28 -1.17
C SER A 314 -22.79 -4.55 -1.11
N GLN A 315 -22.04 -4.14 -2.13
CA GLN A 315 -20.59 -4.32 -2.28
C GLN A 315 -19.99 -3.03 -2.83
N LEU A 316 -18.72 -2.77 -2.54
CA LEU A 316 -18.04 -1.59 -3.07
C LEU A 316 -17.86 -1.73 -4.60
N PRO A 317 -18.33 -0.75 -5.41
CA PRO A 317 -18.06 -0.75 -6.83
C PRO A 317 -16.61 -0.33 -7.12
N LEU A 318 -16.06 -0.79 -8.24
CA LEU A 318 -14.80 -0.25 -8.75
C LEU A 318 -15.05 1.13 -9.34
N ALA A 319 -14.21 2.11 -9.02
CA ALA A 319 -14.32 3.46 -9.60
C ALA A 319 -14.30 3.46 -11.15
N ILE A 320 -13.60 2.49 -11.75
CA ILE A 320 -13.52 2.34 -13.22
C ILE A 320 -14.86 1.89 -13.82
N SER A 321 -15.73 1.24 -13.05
CA SER A 321 -17.04 0.80 -13.52
C SER A 321 -18.04 1.94 -13.77
N GLU A 322 -17.74 3.15 -13.29
CA GLU A 322 -18.55 4.36 -13.51
C GLU A 322 -18.26 5.03 -14.86
N LEU A 323 -17.13 4.73 -15.49
CA LEU A 323 -16.69 5.43 -16.71
C LEU A 323 -17.45 5.00 -17.97
N ASP A 324 -18.04 3.80 -18.01
CA ASP A 324 -18.81 3.33 -19.17
C ASP A 324 -19.62 2.04 -18.87
N GLU A 325 -20.95 2.05 -19.05
CA GLU A 325 -21.82 0.90 -18.71
C GLU A 325 -21.62 -0.34 -19.61
N ALA A 326 -20.92 -0.19 -20.74
CA ALA A 326 -20.83 -1.21 -21.80
C ALA A 326 -19.45 -1.91 -22.01
N PRO A 327 -18.27 -1.26 -21.93
CA PRO A 327 -16.98 -1.93 -22.20
C PRO A 327 -16.19 -2.42 -20.97
N VAL A 328 -16.31 -1.82 -19.77
CA VAL A 328 -15.51 -2.21 -18.59
C VAL A 328 -15.87 -3.61 -18.06
N LYS A 329 -17.05 -4.14 -18.44
CA LYS A 329 -17.50 -5.51 -18.12
C LYS A 329 -16.64 -6.64 -18.75
N ARG A 330 -15.59 -6.33 -19.52
CA ARG A 330 -14.72 -7.32 -20.19
C ARG A 330 -13.26 -7.35 -19.71
N LEU A 331 -12.85 -6.49 -18.79
CA LEU A 331 -11.49 -6.55 -18.25
C LEU A 331 -11.38 -7.75 -17.30
N SER A 332 -10.90 -8.87 -17.85
CA SER A 332 -10.62 -10.11 -17.13
C SER A 332 -9.14 -10.43 -17.29
N PHE A 333 -8.44 -10.46 -16.15
CA PHE A 333 -7.02 -10.83 -16.08
C PHE A 333 -6.83 -12.32 -15.75
N HIS A 334 -7.94 -13.06 -15.59
CA HIS A 334 -7.90 -14.40 -15.02
C HIS A 334 -7.81 -15.52 -16.07
N SER A 335 -8.08 -15.22 -17.34
CA SER A 335 -8.00 -16.21 -18.43
C SER A 335 -7.17 -15.71 -19.60
N LEU A 336 -6.47 -16.66 -20.24
CA LEU A 336 -5.71 -16.42 -21.47
C LEU A 336 -6.57 -15.76 -22.54
N ASP A 337 -7.79 -16.26 -22.76
CA ASP A 337 -8.69 -15.76 -23.80
C ASP A 337 -9.14 -14.31 -23.55
N SER A 338 -9.33 -13.92 -22.29
CA SER A 338 -9.65 -12.52 -21.94
C SER A 338 -8.45 -11.61 -22.10
N LEU A 339 -7.25 -12.07 -21.72
CA LEU A 339 -6.02 -11.31 -21.92
C LEU A 339 -5.71 -11.12 -23.40
N MET A 340 -5.92 -12.15 -24.22
CA MET A 340 -5.80 -12.05 -25.68
C MET A 340 -6.84 -11.11 -26.33
N GLN A 341 -7.90 -10.71 -25.63
CA GLN A 341 -8.82 -9.67 -26.11
C GLN A 341 -8.35 -8.26 -25.73
N VAL A 342 -7.52 -8.15 -24.69
CA VAL A 342 -6.92 -6.90 -24.22
C VAL A 342 -5.58 -6.62 -24.93
N LEU A 343 -4.86 -7.67 -25.31
CA LEU A 343 -3.58 -7.68 -26.05
C LEU A 343 -3.80 -7.67 -27.58
#